data_AF-A0A7S3QUN9-F1
#
_entry.id   AF-A0A7S3QUN9-F1
#
_cell.length_a   1.000
_cell.length_b   1.000
_cell.length_c   1.000
_cell.angle_alpha   90.00
_cell.angle_beta   90.00
_cell.angle_gamma   90.00
#
_symmetry.space_group_name_H-M   'P 1'
#
loop_
_entity.id
_entity.type
_entity.pdbx_description
1 polymer ?
#
loop_
_entity_poly.entity_id
_entity_poly.type
_entity_poly.pdbx_seq_one_letter_code
_entity_poly.pdbx_strand_id
1 'polypeptide(L)'
;MSASMLRKQAAMPGLAGRQVPKVCGLPKLAPRVVKLGAASPIKGPLGNTPEPIRPLAAPQLPERKQLPEQKLPRTVPQAAADGGATPEPQQPKKFMGFEALTWAKILPLGMMFFCILFNYTILRDTKDVLVVTAPGSGAEIIPFLKTYVNLPMAIGFTVGYAKLANVLSSEALFYTCIIPFIVFFGSFAGLLYPMRDVLHPTAFCETLLQNVGERWAGPIAILRNWTFCLFYVMAELWGSVVVSVLFWGFANQITTVEEASQFYPLFGLGANVALIFSGQAVKYFSMVRASLPPGVDGWGVSLAGLMGMVVVGGLIILAIYWGLQRKVVPQVQNKIGDKKKKKSKAKMSVGESFAFLAA
;
A
#
# COMPACT_ATOMS: atom_id res chain seq x y z
N MET A 1 -52.41 71.61 -44.38
CA MET A 1 -52.26 70.54 -45.38
C MET A 1 -51.24 69.58 -44.79
N SER A 2 -51.56 68.41 -44.24
CA SER A 2 -52.59 67.39 -44.56
C SER A 2 -52.43 66.74 -45.92
N ALA A 3 -52.25 65.40 -45.88
CA ALA A 3 -52.33 64.42 -46.96
C ALA A 3 -51.26 64.51 -48.08
N SER A 4 -50.93 63.44 -48.80
CA SER A 4 -51.51 62.08 -48.87
C SER A 4 -50.39 61.03 -49.13
N MET A 5 -50.41 59.86 -48.48
CA MET A 5 -50.83 58.54 -49.02
C MET A 5 -49.92 57.96 -50.15
N LEU A 6 -49.61 56.65 -50.25
CA LEU A 6 -50.36 55.43 -49.89
C LEU A 6 -49.47 54.22 -49.47
N ARG A 7 -49.97 53.42 -48.50
CA ARG A 7 -50.03 51.92 -48.36
C ARG A 7 -48.83 51.02 -48.81
N LYS A 8 -48.45 49.91 -48.14
CA LYS A 8 -49.05 49.04 -47.08
C LYS A 8 -47.93 48.65 -46.05
N GLN A 9 -48.12 48.26 -44.77
CA GLN A 9 -49.25 47.91 -43.89
C GLN A 9 -49.63 46.41 -43.69
N ALA A 10 -48.88 45.69 -42.84
CA ALA A 10 -49.29 44.54 -42.00
C ALA A 10 -48.20 44.33 -40.90
N ALA A 11 -48.39 44.73 -39.63
CA ALA A 11 -49.12 44.11 -38.50
C ALA A 11 -48.42 42.82 -37.93
N MET A 12 -47.75 42.77 -36.76
CA MET A 12 -48.09 43.05 -35.32
C MET A 12 -49.08 42.03 -34.69
N PRO A 13 -49.17 41.81 -33.34
CA PRO A 13 -48.19 42.00 -32.22
C PRO A 13 -48.26 40.93 -31.06
N GLY A 14 -47.45 41.10 -29.99
CA GLY A 14 -47.78 40.74 -28.59
C GLY A 14 -47.14 39.47 -27.98
N LEU A 15 -47.06 39.28 -26.65
CA LEU A 15 -47.36 40.18 -25.50
C LEU A 15 -46.83 39.57 -24.17
N ALA A 16 -46.61 40.44 -23.17
CA ALA A 16 -46.61 40.18 -21.72
C ALA A 16 -45.49 39.33 -21.06
N GLY A 17 -45.09 39.73 -19.84
CA GLY A 17 -44.01 39.10 -19.08
C GLY A 17 -44.45 38.13 -17.98
N ARG A 18 -43.48 37.39 -17.44
CA ARG A 18 -43.53 36.63 -16.17
C ARG A 18 -42.20 36.87 -15.45
N GLN A 19 -42.22 37.62 -14.35
CA GLN A 19 -42.30 37.12 -12.97
C GLN A 19 -41.09 36.27 -12.54
N VAL A 20 -40.28 36.85 -11.65
CA VAL A 20 -39.28 36.16 -10.84
C VAL A 20 -39.99 35.32 -9.76
N PRO A 21 -39.75 34.01 -9.65
CA PRO A 21 -40.25 33.22 -8.53
C PRO A 21 -39.39 33.43 -7.27
N LYS A 22 -40.05 33.66 -6.14
CA LYS A 22 -39.43 33.79 -4.81
C LYS A 22 -38.86 32.47 -4.31
N VAL A 23 -37.87 32.58 -3.42
CA VAL A 23 -37.34 31.51 -2.56
C VAL A 23 -38.47 30.80 -1.80
N CYS A 24 -38.43 29.47 -1.73
CA CYS A 24 -39.27 28.70 -0.81
C CYS A 24 -38.60 27.38 -0.35
N GLY A 25 -38.45 27.23 0.97
CA GLY A 25 -38.42 25.96 1.74
C GLY A 25 -37.49 24.80 1.33
N LEU A 26 -36.46 24.51 2.15
CA LEU A 26 -35.85 23.17 2.20
C LEU A 26 -36.82 22.12 2.78
N PRO A 27 -36.92 20.92 2.17
CA PRO A 27 -37.33 19.71 2.87
C PRO A 27 -36.10 18.92 3.37
N LYS A 28 -36.05 18.62 4.68
CA LYS A 28 -35.03 17.73 5.27
C LYS A 28 -35.27 16.29 4.82
N LEU A 29 -34.32 15.66 4.13
CA LEU A 29 -34.36 14.20 3.93
C LEU A 29 -33.91 13.48 5.22
N ALA A 30 -34.79 12.65 5.78
CA ALA A 30 -34.48 11.71 6.85
C ALA A 30 -34.17 10.32 6.26
N PRO A 31 -33.26 9.53 6.87
CA PRO A 31 -32.89 8.21 6.36
C PRO A 31 -34.03 7.19 6.56
N ARG A 32 -34.42 6.51 5.48
CA ARG A 32 -35.49 5.51 5.50
C ARG A 32 -34.95 4.13 5.90
N VAL A 33 -35.19 3.72 7.14
CA VAL A 33 -34.88 2.37 7.64
C VAL A 33 -35.80 1.34 6.97
N VAL A 34 -35.20 0.32 6.34
CA VAL A 34 -35.93 -0.83 5.79
C VAL A 34 -36.12 -1.87 6.89
N LYS A 35 -37.38 -2.10 7.30
CA LYS A 35 -37.77 -3.26 8.11
C LYS A 35 -38.18 -4.40 7.18
N LEU A 36 -37.47 -5.54 7.21
CA LEU A 36 -38.01 -6.79 6.65
C LEU A 36 -39.12 -7.30 7.58
N GLY A 37 -40.32 -7.45 7.03
CA GLY A 37 -41.45 -8.13 7.68
C GLY A 37 -41.48 -9.61 7.30
N ALA A 38 -41.96 -10.45 8.21
CA ALA A 38 -41.98 -11.91 8.05
C ALA A 38 -42.92 -12.39 6.93
N ALA A 39 -42.55 -13.49 6.27
CA ALA A 39 -43.40 -14.22 5.35
C ALA A 39 -43.87 -15.54 5.98
N SER A 40 -45.20 -15.74 6.05
CA SER A 40 -45.82 -16.99 6.51
C SER A 40 -45.87 -18.04 5.38
N PRO A 41 -45.71 -19.35 5.67
CA PRO A 41 -45.71 -20.38 4.65
C PRO A 41 -47.12 -20.85 4.25
N ILE A 42 -47.29 -21.15 2.96
CA ILE A 42 -48.50 -21.79 2.40
C ILE A 42 -48.42 -23.32 2.65
N LYS A 43 -49.55 -23.95 3.02
CA LYS A 43 -49.66 -25.39 3.32
C LYS A 43 -50.37 -26.16 2.22
N GLY A 44 -49.92 -27.41 1.98
CA GLY A 44 -50.75 -28.50 1.45
C GLY A 44 -50.00 -29.47 0.52
N PRO A 45 -50.34 -30.77 0.50
CA PRO A 45 -50.89 -31.58 1.61
C PRO A 45 -50.26 -33.00 1.77
N LEU A 46 -50.37 -33.53 3.00
CA LEU A 46 -50.39 -34.98 3.37
C LEU A 46 -49.18 -35.88 3.07
N GLY A 47 -48.61 -36.51 4.12
CA GLY A 47 -47.70 -37.66 3.96
C GLY A 47 -46.72 -37.97 5.11
N ASN A 48 -47.22 -38.28 6.31
CA ASN A 48 -46.54 -39.03 7.40
C ASN A 48 -45.11 -38.68 7.87
N THR A 49 -45.02 -38.25 9.14
CA THR A 49 -43.86 -38.33 10.04
C THR A 49 -44.38 -38.82 11.41
N PRO A 50 -43.60 -39.47 12.32
CA PRO A 50 -42.15 -39.27 12.50
C PRO A 50 -41.29 -40.51 12.85
N GLU A 51 -39.97 -40.39 12.63
CA GLU A 51 -38.90 -40.65 13.61
C GLU A 51 -37.52 -40.30 12.98
N PRO A 52 -36.73 -39.38 13.56
CA PRO A 52 -35.35 -39.15 13.13
C PRO A 52 -34.36 -40.03 13.90
N ILE A 53 -33.62 -40.85 13.15
CA ILE A 53 -32.55 -41.75 13.65
C ILE A 53 -31.43 -40.95 14.33
N ARG A 54 -30.87 -41.51 15.41
CA ARG A 54 -29.76 -40.92 16.20
C ARG A 54 -28.51 -40.62 15.34
N PRO A 55 -27.87 -39.45 15.49
CA PRO A 55 -26.51 -39.24 15.00
C PRO A 55 -25.48 -39.96 15.88
N LEU A 56 -24.41 -40.47 15.26
CA LEU A 56 -23.32 -41.17 15.96
C LEU A 56 -22.55 -40.24 16.93
N ALA A 57 -22.09 -40.80 18.03
CA ALA A 57 -21.37 -40.08 19.08
C ALA A 57 -19.95 -39.68 18.67
N ALA A 58 -19.55 -38.46 19.02
CA ALA A 58 -18.15 -38.04 19.04
C ALA A 58 -17.46 -38.54 20.32
N PRO A 59 -16.15 -38.89 20.29
CA PRO A 59 -15.43 -39.32 21.50
C PRO A 59 -15.32 -38.17 22.52
N GLN A 60 -15.72 -38.44 23.77
CA GLN A 60 -15.57 -37.47 24.86
C GLN A 60 -14.13 -37.46 25.38
N LEU A 61 -13.52 -36.27 25.49
CA LEU A 61 -12.30 -36.08 26.28
C LEU A 61 -12.65 -36.11 27.78
N PRO A 62 -11.85 -36.78 28.62
CA PRO A 62 -12.16 -36.91 30.04
C PRO A 62 -12.05 -35.60 30.81
N GLU A 63 -13.02 -35.40 31.70
CA GLU A 63 -13.23 -34.18 32.49
C GLU A 63 -12.09 -33.91 33.47
N ARG A 64 -11.58 -32.68 33.49
CA ARG A 64 -10.42 -32.29 34.30
C ARG A 64 -10.86 -32.01 35.75
N LYS A 65 -10.84 -33.04 36.60
CA LYS A 65 -11.09 -32.91 38.05
C LYS A 65 -10.28 -31.76 38.66
N GLN A 66 -10.97 -30.85 39.34
CA GLN A 66 -10.34 -29.81 40.15
C GLN A 66 -9.76 -30.47 41.43
N LEU A 67 -8.48 -30.25 41.70
CA LEU A 67 -7.88 -30.59 42.99
C LEU A 67 -8.04 -29.40 43.97
N PRO A 68 -8.29 -29.66 45.26
CA PRO A 68 -8.53 -28.60 46.24
C PRO A 68 -7.28 -27.78 46.57
N GLU A 69 -7.52 -26.50 46.88
CA GLU A 69 -6.52 -25.48 47.19
C GLU A 69 -5.79 -25.77 48.52
N GLN A 70 -4.55 -26.26 48.46
CA GLN A 70 -3.74 -26.54 49.65
C GLN A 70 -3.06 -25.27 50.19
N LYS A 71 -3.71 -24.61 51.16
CA LYS A 71 -3.09 -23.53 51.95
C LYS A 71 -1.97 -24.10 52.84
N LEU A 72 -0.73 -23.69 52.59
CA LEU A 72 0.40 -23.99 53.46
C LEU A 72 0.70 -22.80 54.41
N PRO A 73 1.01 -23.00 55.71
CA PRO A 73 1.16 -21.90 56.66
C PRO A 73 2.41 -21.02 56.44
N ARG A 74 2.29 -19.75 56.83
CA ARG A 74 3.45 -18.88 57.08
C ARG A 74 4.13 -19.28 58.39
N THR A 75 5.32 -19.89 58.31
CA THR A 75 6.52 -19.56 59.12
C THR A 75 7.67 -20.52 58.78
N VAL A 76 8.86 -19.98 58.51
CA VAL A 76 10.12 -20.72 58.55
C VAL A 76 11.13 -19.81 59.28
N PRO A 77 11.89 -20.31 60.27
CA PRO A 77 12.70 -19.45 61.13
C PRO A 77 13.89 -18.82 60.41
N GLN A 78 14.25 -17.64 60.88
CA GLN A 78 15.39 -16.84 60.43
C GLN A 78 16.71 -17.46 60.94
N ALA A 79 17.56 -17.92 60.01
CA ALA A 79 18.93 -18.32 60.30
C ALA A 79 19.89 -17.37 59.56
N ALA A 80 20.82 -16.76 60.29
CA ALA A 80 21.81 -15.84 59.74
C ALA A 80 23.14 -16.56 59.47
N ALA A 81 23.71 -16.37 58.28
CA ALA A 81 25.13 -16.62 57.99
C ALA A 81 25.58 -15.84 56.75
N ASP A 82 26.66 -15.06 56.92
CA ASP A 82 27.60 -14.45 55.97
C ASP A 82 27.23 -14.16 54.50
N GLY A 83 27.19 -12.85 54.20
CA GLY A 83 28.45 -12.19 53.78
C GLY A 83 29.10 -12.64 52.46
N GLY A 84 28.46 -12.36 51.32
CA GLY A 84 29.07 -12.57 49.99
C GLY A 84 28.38 -11.77 48.89
N ALA A 85 28.71 -10.47 48.77
CA ALA A 85 28.09 -9.59 47.77
C ALA A 85 28.69 -9.81 46.36
N THR A 86 28.11 -10.74 45.59
CA THR A 86 28.27 -10.76 44.13
C THR A 86 27.62 -9.50 43.54
N PRO A 87 28.30 -8.73 42.66
CA PRO A 87 27.65 -7.60 42.00
C PRO A 87 26.54 -8.10 41.06
N GLU A 88 25.30 -7.73 41.33
CA GLU A 88 24.20 -7.98 40.38
C GLU A 88 24.52 -7.29 39.04
N PRO A 89 24.36 -7.99 37.89
CA PRO A 89 24.47 -7.33 36.59
C PRO A 89 23.34 -6.30 36.47
N GLN A 90 23.73 -5.02 36.38
CA GLN A 90 22.82 -3.87 36.35
C GLN A 90 21.68 -4.09 35.35
N GLN A 91 20.45 -4.25 35.86
CA GLN A 91 19.29 -4.47 35.00
C GLN A 91 19.09 -3.25 34.08
N PRO A 92 19.06 -3.43 32.74
CA PRO A 92 18.89 -2.31 31.83
C PRO A 92 17.53 -1.64 32.08
N LYS A 93 17.53 -0.31 32.21
CA LYS A 93 16.34 0.50 32.55
C LYS A 93 15.17 0.15 31.62
N LYS A 94 14.16 -0.54 32.17
CA LYS A 94 12.93 -0.92 31.46
C LYS A 94 12.02 0.30 31.36
N PHE A 95 11.74 0.76 30.14
CA PHE A 95 10.74 1.80 29.90
C PHE A 95 9.53 1.16 29.23
N MET A 96 8.35 1.33 29.84
CA MET A 96 7.10 0.71 29.41
C MET A 96 7.18 -0.83 29.29
N GLY A 97 7.92 -1.49 30.19
CA GLY A 97 8.07 -2.96 30.22
C GLY A 97 9.06 -3.56 29.23
N PHE A 98 9.56 -2.79 28.26
CA PHE A 98 10.49 -3.24 27.23
C PHE A 98 11.95 -2.84 27.53
N GLU A 99 12.88 -3.61 26.97
CA GLU A 99 14.30 -3.29 27.01
C GLU A 99 14.60 -2.09 26.09
N ALA A 100 15.50 -1.18 26.51
CA ALA A 100 15.82 0.03 25.74
C ALA A 100 16.34 -0.28 24.31
N LEU A 101 17.04 -1.42 24.14
CA LEU A 101 17.46 -1.90 22.82
C LEU A 101 16.28 -2.23 21.90
N THR A 102 15.22 -2.81 22.45
CA THR A 102 14.01 -3.19 21.71
C THR A 102 13.26 -1.93 21.23
N TRP A 103 13.12 -0.90 22.07
CA TRP A 103 12.64 0.43 21.65
C TRP A 103 13.51 1.06 20.55
N ALA A 104 14.82 0.93 20.65
CA ALA A 104 15.77 1.42 19.64
C ALA A 104 15.67 0.68 18.28
N LYS A 105 15.02 -0.49 18.21
CA LYS A 105 14.62 -1.15 16.95
C LYS A 105 13.28 -0.63 16.45
N ILE A 106 12.24 -0.66 17.31
CA ILE A 106 10.84 -0.49 16.91
C ILE A 106 10.60 0.88 16.31
N LEU A 107 11.10 1.95 16.95
CA LEU A 107 10.84 3.31 16.50
C LEU A 107 11.39 3.57 15.08
N PRO A 108 12.69 3.34 14.79
CA PRO A 108 13.20 3.48 13.43
C PRO A 108 12.59 2.46 12.45
N LEU A 109 12.35 1.20 12.83
CA LEU A 109 11.73 0.22 11.93
C LEU A 109 10.28 0.60 11.58
N GLY A 110 9.50 1.10 12.54
CA GLY A 110 8.15 1.62 12.34
C GLY A 110 8.12 2.90 11.51
N MET A 111 9.08 3.82 11.73
CA MET A 111 9.23 5.02 10.90
C MET A 111 9.63 4.68 9.46
N MET A 112 10.53 3.71 9.27
CA MET A 112 10.89 3.17 7.96
C MET A 112 9.67 2.56 7.26
N PHE A 113 8.87 1.76 7.98
CA PHE A 113 7.63 1.18 7.44
C PHE A 113 6.60 2.25 7.06
N PHE A 114 6.43 3.27 7.90
CA PHE A 114 5.56 4.42 7.62
C PHE A 114 5.97 5.12 6.33
N CYS A 115 7.26 5.45 6.15
CA CYS A 115 7.75 6.08 4.92
C CYS A 115 7.56 5.18 3.69
N ILE A 116 7.81 3.87 3.82
CA ILE A 116 7.61 2.89 2.75
C ILE A 116 6.14 2.81 2.33
N LEU A 117 5.20 2.79 3.28
CA LEU A 117 3.76 2.72 3.02
C LEU A 117 3.15 4.05 2.56
N PHE A 118 3.65 5.18 3.05
CA PHE A 118 3.29 6.51 2.56
C PHE A 118 3.65 6.64 1.08
N ASN A 119 4.90 6.30 0.71
CA ASN A 119 5.35 6.24 -0.69
C ASN A 119 4.51 5.26 -1.51
N TYR A 120 4.30 4.04 -1.01
CA TYR A 120 3.50 3.02 -1.69
C TYR A 120 2.08 3.51 -2.00
N THR A 121 1.44 4.21 -1.06
CA THR A 121 0.08 4.74 -1.25
C THR A 121 0.07 5.82 -2.32
N ILE A 122 0.99 6.80 -2.26
CA ILE A 122 1.12 7.84 -3.30
C ILE A 122 1.34 7.20 -4.67
N LEU A 123 2.26 6.24 -4.78
CA LEU A 123 2.57 5.55 -6.03
C LEU A 123 1.37 4.76 -6.58
N ARG A 124 0.67 4.02 -5.71
CA ARG A 124 -0.55 3.29 -6.06
C ARG A 124 -1.65 4.21 -6.59
N ASP A 125 -1.88 5.33 -5.91
CA ASP A 125 -2.97 6.25 -6.25
C ASP A 125 -2.62 7.09 -7.49
N THR A 126 -1.33 7.36 -7.73
CA THR A 126 -0.84 8.13 -8.89
C THR A 126 -0.76 7.29 -10.17
N LYS A 127 -0.29 6.03 -10.09
CA LYS A 127 0.05 5.23 -11.27
C LYS A 127 -1.14 4.92 -12.18
N ASP A 128 -2.30 4.62 -11.59
CA ASP A 128 -3.51 4.28 -12.33
C ASP A 128 -4.08 5.54 -13.01
N VAL A 129 -4.12 6.67 -12.29
CA VAL A 129 -4.55 7.96 -12.85
C VAL A 129 -3.64 8.37 -14.02
N LEU A 130 -2.32 8.25 -13.86
CA LEU A 130 -1.35 8.67 -14.89
C LEU A 130 -1.54 7.94 -16.22
N VAL A 131 -1.82 6.62 -16.22
CA VAL A 131 -2.02 5.86 -17.46
C VAL A 131 -3.43 6.02 -18.05
N VAL A 132 -4.44 6.28 -17.21
CA VAL A 132 -5.83 6.47 -17.64
C VAL A 132 -6.10 7.88 -18.15
N THR A 133 -5.40 8.90 -17.66
CA THR A 133 -5.53 10.28 -18.16
C THR A 133 -4.56 10.62 -19.30
N ALA A 134 -3.86 9.62 -19.84
CA ALA A 134 -2.86 9.83 -20.89
C ALA A 134 -3.51 10.03 -22.28
N PRO A 135 -2.90 10.81 -23.20
CA PRO A 135 -3.47 11.06 -24.52
C PRO A 135 -3.75 9.78 -25.33
N GLY A 136 -5.03 9.57 -25.67
CA GLY A 136 -5.51 8.39 -26.39
C GLY A 136 -5.27 7.07 -25.66
N SER A 137 -5.45 7.09 -24.34
CA SER A 137 -5.47 5.95 -23.43
C SER A 137 -6.72 6.05 -22.55
N GLY A 138 -7.23 4.92 -22.04
CA GLY A 138 -8.32 4.87 -21.08
C GLY A 138 -8.13 3.78 -20.02
N ALA A 139 -9.20 3.45 -19.29
CA ALA A 139 -9.17 2.45 -18.22
C ALA A 139 -8.86 1.02 -18.73
N GLU A 140 -9.15 0.75 -20.00
CA GLU A 140 -8.87 -0.51 -20.67
C GLU A 140 -7.39 -0.85 -20.80
N ILE A 141 -6.47 0.13 -20.66
CA ILE A 141 -5.02 -0.14 -20.69
C ILE A 141 -4.55 -0.96 -19.47
N ILE A 142 -5.22 -0.86 -18.32
CA ILE A 142 -4.76 -1.43 -17.05
C ILE A 142 -4.64 -2.97 -17.09
N PRO A 143 -5.65 -3.74 -17.57
CA PRO A 143 -5.52 -5.19 -17.75
C PRO A 143 -4.35 -5.59 -18.67
N PHE A 144 -4.13 -4.86 -19.77
CA PHE A 144 -3.01 -5.13 -20.69
C PHE A 144 -1.66 -4.86 -20.01
N LEU A 145 -1.53 -3.73 -19.31
CA LEU A 145 -0.30 -3.41 -18.56
C LEU A 145 0.01 -4.45 -17.49
N LYS A 146 -0.98 -4.87 -16.69
CA LYS A 146 -0.78 -5.90 -15.66
C LYS A 146 -0.32 -7.24 -16.26
N THR A 147 -0.96 -7.66 -17.35
CA THR A 147 -0.73 -8.97 -17.97
C THR A 147 0.56 -9.03 -18.80
N TYR A 148 0.75 -8.08 -19.71
CA TYR A 148 1.80 -8.13 -20.73
C TYR A 148 3.08 -7.38 -20.36
N VAL A 149 3.04 -6.47 -19.38
CA VAL A 149 4.22 -5.67 -19.00
C VAL A 149 4.62 -5.94 -17.54
N ASN A 150 3.71 -5.75 -16.59
CA ASN A 150 4.02 -5.86 -15.16
C ASN A 150 4.39 -7.29 -14.75
N LEU A 151 3.63 -8.30 -15.18
CA LEU A 151 3.92 -9.69 -14.84
C LEU A 151 5.29 -10.17 -15.38
N PRO A 152 5.64 -10.00 -16.67
CA PRO A 152 6.99 -10.32 -17.16
C PRO A 152 8.10 -9.54 -16.44
N MET A 153 7.90 -8.25 -16.17
CA MET A 153 8.88 -7.43 -15.45
C MET A 153 9.04 -7.86 -13.98
N ALA A 154 7.98 -8.29 -13.30
CA ALA A 154 8.05 -8.83 -11.95
C ALA A 154 8.77 -10.19 -11.89
N ILE A 155 8.57 -11.06 -12.88
CA ILE A 155 9.32 -12.31 -13.03
C ILE A 155 10.80 -12.01 -13.27
N GLY A 156 11.11 -11.10 -14.21
CA GLY A 156 12.47 -10.66 -14.50
C GLY A 156 13.16 -10.04 -13.28
N PHE A 157 12.46 -9.18 -12.54
CA PHE A 157 12.95 -8.61 -11.28
C PHE A 157 13.21 -9.71 -10.24
N THR A 158 12.31 -10.69 -10.09
CA THR A 158 12.47 -11.79 -9.12
C THR A 158 13.73 -12.62 -9.42
N VAL A 159 13.98 -12.95 -10.69
CA VAL A 159 15.20 -13.65 -11.11
C VAL A 159 16.45 -12.80 -10.90
N GLY A 160 16.40 -11.50 -11.23
CA GLY A 160 17.49 -10.56 -10.98
C GLY A 160 17.81 -10.40 -9.50
N TYR A 161 16.79 -10.20 -8.66
CA TYR A 161 16.89 -10.12 -7.21
C TYR A 161 17.50 -11.39 -6.61
N ALA A 162 17.06 -12.57 -7.03
CA ALA A 162 17.60 -13.84 -6.53
C ALA A 162 19.09 -14.02 -6.89
N LYS A 163 19.55 -13.54 -8.06
CA LYS A 163 20.98 -13.50 -8.40
C LYS A 163 21.74 -12.52 -7.51
N LEU A 164 21.24 -11.29 -7.36
CA LEU A 164 21.86 -10.26 -6.51
C LEU A 164 21.94 -10.70 -5.05
N ALA A 165 20.88 -11.30 -4.50
CA ALA A 165 20.81 -11.76 -3.11
C ALA A 165 21.77 -12.91 -2.76
N ASN A 166 22.27 -13.64 -3.77
CA ASN A 166 23.28 -14.68 -3.59
C ASN A 166 24.72 -14.14 -3.64
N VAL A 167 24.94 -12.93 -4.17
CA VAL A 167 26.26 -12.31 -4.36
C VAL A 167 26.51 -11.16 -3.37
N LEU A 168 25.50 -10.31 -3.14
CA LEU A 168 25.59 -9.13 -2.27
C LEU A 168 25.32 -9.46 -0.80
N SER A 169 25.86 -8.64 0.11
CA SER A 169 25.43 -8.62 1.52
C SER A 169 24.01 -8.08 1.65
N SER A 170 23.31 -8.39 2.75
CA SER A 170 21.95 -7.85 3.00
C SER A 170 21.88 -6.32 2.92
N GLU A 171 22.93 -5.64 3.36
CA GLU A 171 23.08 -4.18 3.30
C GLU A 171 23.23 -3.68 1.87
N ALA A 172 24.19 -4.23 1.12
CA ALA A 172 24.41 -3.85 -0.27
C ALA A 172 23.18 -4.17 -1.13
N LEU A 173 22.53 -5.32 -0.91
CA LEU A 173 21.30 -5.71 -1.59
C LEU A 173 20.17 -4.71 -1.36
N PHE A 174 19.96 -4.25 -0.13
CA PHE A 174 18.94 -3.24 0.18
C PHE A 174 19.19 -1.94 -0.60
N TYR A 175 20.40 -1.40 -0.54
CA TYR A 175 20.78 -0.18 -1.27
C TYR A 175 20.68 -0.35 -2.79
N THR A 176 21.24 -1.43 -3.34
CA THR A 176 21.21 -1.74 -4.79
C THR A 176 19.78 -1.88 -5.30
N CYS A 177 18.84 -2.41 -4.51
CA CYS A 177 17.45 -2.51 -4.92
C CYS A 177 16.67 -1.19 -4.78
N ILE A 178 16.82 -0.43 -3.68
CA ILE A 178 15.98 0.75 -3.44
C ILE A 178 16.43 2.02 -4.18
N ILE A 179 17.75 2.22 -4.38
CA ILE A 179 18.28 3.43 -5.02
C ILE A 179 17.75 3.60 -6.46
N PRO A 180 17.68 2.56 -7.31
CA PRO A 180 17.07 2.66 -8.64
C PRO A 180 15.61 3.15 -8.63
N PHE A 181 14.78 2.76 -7.65
CA PHE A 181 13.41 3.30 -7.55
C PHE A 181 13.42 4.80 -7.23
N ILE A 182 14.25 5.24 -6.28
CA ILE A 182 14.33 6.66 -5.88
C ILE A 182 14.83 7.52 -7.05
N VAL A 183 15.89 7.07 -7.74
CA VAL A 183 16.44 7.74 -8.93
C VAL A 183 15.43 7.74 -10.08
N PHE A 184 14.69 6.65 -10.27
CA PHE A 184 13.62 6.58 -11.29
C PHE A 184 12.51 7.59 -10.99
N PHE A 185 11.92 7.62 -9.78
CA PHE A 185 10.82 8.54 -9.49
C PHE A 185 11.27 10.01 -9.49
N GLY A 186 12.50 10.31 -9.08
CA GLY A 186 13.08 11.64 -9.19
C GLY A 186 13.32 12.09 -10.64
N SER A 187 13.95 11.24 -11.46
CA SER A 187 14.15 11.52 -12.89
C SER A 187 12.83 11.52 -13.68
N PHE A 188 11.82 10.78 -13.23
CA PHE A 188 10.51 10.80 -13.85
C PHE A 188 9.85 12.18 -13.76
N ALA A 189 9.86 12.79 -12.58
CA ALA A 189 9.35 14.14 -12.38
C ALA A 189 10.22 15.23 -13.03
N GLY A 190 11.54 15.11 -12.94
CA GLY A 190 12.47 16.14 -13.41
C GLY A 190 12.78 16.12 -14.92
N LEU A 191 12.63 14.96 -15.59
CA LEU A 191 13.13 14.74 -16.95
C LEU A 191 12.15 14.00 -17.85
N LEU A 192 11.63 12.83 -17.46
CA LEU A 192 10.76 12.04 -18.36
C LEU A 192 9.38 12.69 -18.58
N TYR A 193 8.80 13.31 -17.55
CA TYR A 193 7.49 13.95 -17.67
C TYR A 193 7.54 15.29 -18.44
N PRO A 194 8.49 16.22 -18.17
CA PRO A 194 8.63 17.44 -18.98
C PRO A 194 8.93 17.17 -20.46
N MET A 195 9.63 16.08 -20.79
CA MET A 195 9.95 15.71 -22.17
C MET A 195 8.94 14.73 -22.80
N ARG A 196 7.75 14.53 -22.18
CA ARG A 196 6.75 13.56 -22.68
C ARG A 196 6.40 13.76 -24.15
N ASP A 197 6.30 15.02 -24.60
CA ASP A 197 5.86 15.38 -25.95
C ASP A 197 6.90 14.99 -27.04
N VAL A 198 8.16 14.76 -26.64
CA VAL A 198 9.24 14.26 -27.52
C VAL A 198 9.43 12.74 -27.34
N LEU A 199 9.21 12.23 -26.12
CA LEU A 199 9.43 10.81 -25.78
C LEU A 199 8.27 9.90 -26.22
N HIS A 200 7.06 10.43 -26.40
CA HIS A 200 5.88 9.66 -26.79
C HIS A 200 5.71 9.65 -28.32
N PRO A 201 5.77 8.48 -29.01
CA PRO A 201 5.64 8.39 -30.46
C PRO A 201 4.17 8.49 -30.91
N THR A 202 3.52 9.62 -30.62
CA THR A 202 2.09 9.88 -30.87
C THR A 202 1.70 9.67 -32.33
N ALA A 203 2.36 10.37 -33.25
CA ALA A 203 2.08 10.30 -34.69
C ALA A 203 2.21 8.86 -35.25
N PHE A 204 3.26 8.14 -34.89
CA PHE A 204 3.44 6.73 -35.29
C PHE A 204 2.30 5.85 -34.76
N CYS A 205 1.94 6.01 -33.49
CA CYS A 205 0.85 5.26 -32.87
C CYS A 205 -0.55 5.69 -33.37
N GLU A 206 -0.71 6.84 -34.01
CA GLU A 206 -1.93 7.25 -34.69
C GLU A 206 -2.04 6.58 -36.08
N THR A 207 -0.99 6.65 -36.89
CA THR A 207 -0.92 5.93 -38.18
C THR A 207 -1.10 4.42 -37.99
N LEU A 208 -0.47 3.84 -36.96
CA LEU A 208 -0.62 2.42 -36.66
C LEU A 208 -2.07 2.07 -36.30
N LEU A 209 -2.74 2.88 -35.46
CA LEU A 209 -4.13 2.65 -35.04
C LEU A 209 -5.11 2.77 -36.21
N GLN A 210 -4.89 3.70 -37.13
CA GLN A 210 -5.67 3.82 -38.36
C GLN A 210 -5.56 2.56 -39.25
N ASN A 211 -4.38 1.92 -39.28
CA ASN A 211 -4.13 0.74 -40.10
C ASN A 211 -4.66 -0.57 -39.49
N VAL A 212 -4.63 -0.73 -38.15
CA VAL A 212 -5.04 -1.99 -37.49
C VAL A 212 -6.43 -1.94 -36.81
N GLY A 213 -7.01 -0.75 -36.67
CA GLY A 213 -8.33 -0.52 -36.09
C GLY A 213 -8.38 -0.45 -34.56
N GLU A 214 -9.47 0.10 -34.04
CA GLU A 214 -9.66 0.46 -32.62
C GLU A 214 -9.49 -0.71 -31.63
N ARG A 215 -9.67 -1.95 -32.07
CA ARG A 215 -9.48 -3.16 -31.23
C ARG A 215 -8.07 -3.27 -30.65
N TRP A 216 -7.08 -2.63 -31.26
CA TRP A 216 -5.70 -2.58 -30.78
C TRP A 216 -5.34 -1.31 -29.98
N ALA A 217 -6.32 -0.45 -29.68
CA ALA A 217 -6.09 0.81 -28.96
C ALA A 217 -5.35 0.62 -27.64
N GLY A 218 -5.72 -0.39 -26.82
CA GLY A 218 -5.03 -0.69 -25.55
C GLY A 218 -3.54 -1.00 -25.71
N PRO A 219 -3.14 -2.03 -26.49
CA PRO A 219 -1.73 -2.31 -26.78
C PRO A 219 -0.97 -1.14 -27.44
N ILE A 220 -1.63 -0.38 -28.33
CA ILE A 220 -1.01 0.79 -28.98
C ILE A 220 -0.81 1.94 -27.99
N ALA A 221 -1.73 2.15 -27.04
CA ALA A 221 -1.61 3.15 -25.98
C ALA A 221 -0.43 2.87 -25.04
N ILE A 222 -0.07 1.58 -24.84
CA ILE A 222 1.15 1.18 -24.10
C ILE A 222 2.42 1.65 -24.82
N LEU A 223 2.49 1.46 -26.15
CA LEU A 223 3.63 1.92 -26.95
C LEU A 223 3.70 3.45 -27.03
N ARG A 224 2.54 4.11 -27.17
CA ARG A 224 2.41 5.56 -27.24
C ARG A 224 2.88 6.24 -25.96
N ASN A 225 2.41 5.77 -24.80
CA ASN A 225 2.63 6.39 -23.49
C ASN A 225 3.67 5.62 -22.66
N TRP A 226 4.68 5.02 -23.30
CA TRP A 226 5.58 4.03 -22.67
C TRP A 226 6.27 4.51 -21.38
N THR A 227 6.58 5.80 -21.23
CA THR A 227 7.18 6.33 -19.99
C THR A 227 6.21 6.25 -18.81
N PHE A 228 4.90 6.42 -19.05
CA PHE A 228 3.85 6.29 -18.04
C PHE A 228 3.59 4.81 -17.73
N CYS A 229 3.73 3.93 -18.72
CA CYS A 229 3.70 2.48 -18.53
C CYS A 229 4.90 1.98 -17.70
N LEU A 230 6.09 2.56 -17.92
CA LEU A 230 7.27 2.28 -17.09
C LEU A 230 7.07 2.79 -15.66
N PHE A 231 6.49 3.97 -15.48
CA PHE A 231 6.08 4.46 -14.16
C PHE A 231 5.12 3.51 -13.46
N TYR A 232 4.12 2.99 -14.19
CA TYR A 232 3.16 2.03 -13.69
C TYR A 232 3.83 0.77 -13.12
N VAL A 233 4.75 0.18 -13.89
CA VAL A 233 5.51 -1.01 -13.46
C VAL A 233 6.37 -0.72 -12.24
N MET A 234 7.11 0.40 -12.24
CA MET A 234 7.94 0.77 -11.09
C MET A 234 7.10 1.02 -9.82
N ALA A 235 5.89 1.57 -9.96
CA ALA A 235 4.96 1.79 -8.85
C ALA A 235 4.33 0.49 -8.32
N GLU A 236 3.96 -0.46 -9.18
CA GLU A 236 3.53 -1.81 -8.78
C GLU A 236 4.68 -2.57 -8.08
N LEU A 237 5.90 -2.51 -8.64
CA LEU A 237 7.07 -3.16 -8.06
C LEU A 237 7.49 -2.57 -6.70
N TRP A 238 7.18 -1.31 -6.38
CA TRP A 238 7.41 -0.78 -5.03
C TRP A 238 6.68 -1.62 -3.97
N GLY A 239 5.43 -2.02 -4.24
CA GLY A 239 4.63 -2.87 -3.35
C GLY A 239 5.25 -4.25 -3.15
N SER A 240 5.56 -4.96 -4.24
CA SER A 240 6.10 -6.32 -4.17
C SER A 240 7.56 -6.39 -3.73
N VAL A 241 8.38 -5.42 -4.08
CA VAL A 241 9.82 -5.41 -3.78
C VAL A 241 10.11 -4.69 -2.47
N VAL A 242 9.76 -3.41 -2.35
CA VAL A 242 10.21 -2.57 -1.23
C VAL A 242 9.45 -2.91 0.06
N VAL A 243 8.13 -3.10 -0.03
CA VAL A 243 7.32 -3.53 1.13
C VAL A 243 7.54 -5.02 1.42
N SER A 244 7.26 -5.92 0.47
CA SER A 244 7.20 -7.35 0.78
C SER A 244 8.57 -8.02 0.91
N VAL A 245 9.57 -7.66 0.09
CA VAL A 245 10.88 -8.32 0.08
C VAL A 245 11.90 -7.58 0.94
N LEU A 246 12.12 -6.29 0.70
CA LEU A 246 13.18 -5.53 1.38
C LEU A 246 12.85 -5.25 2.86
N PHE A 247 11.70 -4.64 3.14
CA PHE A 247 11.32 -4.30 4.52
C PHE A 247 11.18 -5.55 5.39
N TRP A 248 10.32 -6.51 5.02
CA TRP A 248 10.15 -7.72 5.84
C TRP A 248 11.40 -8.61 5.84
N GLY A 249 12.16 -8.65 4.74
CA GLY A 249 13.45 -9.33 4.68
C GLY A 249 14.44 -8.80 5.72
N PHE A 250 14.43 -7.50 5.99
CA PHE A 250 15.25 -6.85 7.01
C PHE A 250 14.64 -6.92 8.43
N ALA A 251 13.33 -6.65 8.58
CA ALA A 251 12.63 -6.71 9.85
C ALA A 251 12.79 -8.07 10.54
N ASN A 252 12.66 -9.16 9.77
CA ASN A 252 12.85 -10.54 10.24
C ASN A 252 14.32 -10.90 10.57
N GLN A 253 15.31 -10.10 10.17
CA GLN A 253 16.72 -10.30 10.54
C GLN A 253 17.07 -9.68 11.90
N ILE A 254 16.41 -8.57 12.28
CA ILE A 254 16.74 -7.79 13.49
C ILE A 254 15.78 -8.00 14.67
N THR A 255 14.63 -8.63 14.41
CA THR A 255 13.53 -8.85 15.38
C THR A 255 13.44 -10.32 15.77
N THR A 256 13.34 -10.65 17.06
CA THR A 256 13.09 -12.04 17.49
C THR A 256 11.62 -12.43 17.30
N VAL A 257 11.29 -13.73 17.48
CA VAL A 257 9.91 -14.21 17.34
C VAL A 257 9.02 -13.65 18.45
N GLU A 258 9.54 -13.50 19.68
CA GLU A 258 8.80 -12.88 20.78
C GLU A 258 8.52 -11.41 20.48
N GLU A 259 9.56 -10.65 20.09
CA GLU A 259 9.44 -9.24 19.68
C GLU A 259 8.45 -9.04 18.51
N ALA A 260 8.53 -9.88 17.47
CA ALA A 260 7.67 -9.78 16.29
C ALA A 260 6.17 -9.91 16.64
N SER A 261 5.82 -10.79 17.58
CA SER A 261 4.42 -10.99 18.02
C SER A 261 3.79 -9.73 18.63
N GLN A 262 4.61 -8.83 19.18
CA GLN A 262 4.18 -7.60 19.85
C GLN A 262 4.22 -6.39 18.91
N PHE A 263 5.18 -6.33 17.98
CA PHE A 263 5.39 -5.13 17.15
C PHE A 263 4.75 -5.21 15.76
N TYR A 264 4.53 -6.41 15.19
CA TYR A 264 3.90 -6.53 13.88
C TYR A 264 2.43 -6.05 13.88
N PRO A 265 1.62 -6.26 14.95
CA PRO A 265 0.31 -5.61 15.09
C PRO A 265 0.40 -4.07 15.11
N LEU A 266 1.42 -3.50 15.75
CA LEU A 266 1.64 -2.05 15.80
C LEU A 266 2.02 -1.48 14.41
N PHE A 267 2.74 -2.22 13.58
CA PHE A 267 2.98 -1.86 12.18
C PHE A 267 1.68 -1.86 11.36
N GLY A 268 0.76 -2.78 11.62
CA GLY A 268 -0.59 -2.77 11.04
C GLY A 268 -1.40 -1.52 11.43
N LEU A 269 -1.29 -1.05 12.66
CA LEU A 269 -1.88 0.24 13.08
C LEU A 269 -1.20 1.42 12.37
N GLY A 270 0.15 1.43 12.33
CA GLY A 270 0.94 2.46 11.65
C GLY A 270 0.66 2.58 10.15
N ALA A 271 0.29 1.48 9.48
CA ALA A 271 -0.14 1.49 8.08
C ALA A 271 -1.37 2.37 7.84
N ASN A 272 -2.34 2.35 8.75
CA ASN A 272 -3.54 3.20 8.67
C ASN A 272 -3.20 4.68 8.88
N VAL A 273 -2.22 4.97 9.74
CA VAL A 273 -1.70 6.33 9.93
C VAL A 273 -1.01 6.81 8.65
N ALA A 274 -0.15 6.00 8.03
CA ALA A 274 0.50 6.31 6.75
C ALA A 274 -0.51 6.62 5.64
N LEU A 275 -1.57 5.81 5.52
CA LEU A 275 -2.69 6.00 4.58
C LEU A 275 -3.39 7.36 4.75
N ILE A 276 -3.62 7.80 5.98
CA ILE A 276 -4.24 9.12 6.28
C ILE A 276 -3.32 10.25 5.82
N PHE A 277 -2.03 10.20 6.16
CA PHE A 277 -1.07 11.24 5.77
C PHE A 277 -0.87 11.30 4.24
N SER A 278 -0.79 10.16 3.55
CA SER A 278 -0.72 10.15 2.07
C SER A 278 -2.00 10.69 1.44
N GLY A 279 -3.18 10.37 1.98
CA GLY A 279 -4.45 10.92 1.49
C GLY A 279 -4.55 12.45 1.65
N GLN A 280 -4.06 12.99 2.77
CA GLN A 280 -3.94 14.44 2.96
C GLN A 280 -2.96 15.07 1.96
N ALA A 281 -1.81 14.44 1.72
CA ALA A 281 -0.81 14.91 0.77
C ALA A 281 -1.33 14.93 -0.68
N VAL A 282 -2.01 13.85 -1.12
CA VAL A 282 -2.69 13.79 -2.43
C VAL A 282 -3.79 14.84 -2.54
N LYS A 283 -4.59 15.05 -1.49
CA LYS A 283 -5.60 16.12 -1.46
C LYS A 283 -4.96 17.51 -1.58
N TYR A 284 -3.85 17.76 -0.89
CA TYR A 284 -3.12 19.03 -0.97
C TYR A 284 -2.69 19.33 -2.42
N PHE A 285 -1.98 18.40 -3.07
CA PHE A 285 -1.56 18.61 -4.47
C PHE A 285 -2.74 18.65 -5.46
N SER A 286 -3.88 18.04 -5.14
CA SER A 286 -5.12 18.18 -5.91
C SER A 286 -5.75 19.57 -5.78
N MET A 287 -5.67 20.20 -4.60
CA MET A 287 -6.11 21.59 -4.39
C MET A 287 -5.16 22.58 -5.07
N VAL A 288 -3.84 22.37 -4.98
CA VAL A 288 -2.84 23.18 -5.70
C VAL A 288 -3.14 23.20 -7.20
N ARG A 289 -3.44 22.04 -7.81
CA ARG A 289 -3.87 21.94 -9.22
C ARG A 289 -5.07 22.81 -9.55
N ALA A 290 -6.06 22.87 -8.66
CA ALA A 290 -7.28 23.65 -8.85
C ALA A 290 -7.10 25.17 -8.65
N SER A 291 -6.00 25.61 -8.04
CA SER A 291 -5.69 27.02 -7.79
C SER A 291 -4.69 27.64 -8.76
N LEU A 292 -4.20 26.88 -9.76
CA LEU A 292 -3.23 27.38 -10.75
C LEU A 292 -3.88 28.20 -11.87
N PRO A 293 -3.19 29.23 -12.42
CA PRO A 293 -3.70 30.00 -13.55
C PRO A 293 -3.92 29.15 -14.83
N PRO A 294 -4.87 29.53 -15.70
CA PRO A 294 -5.02 28.91 -17.01
C PRO A 294 -3.71 28.97 -17.82
N GLY A 295 -3.26 27.83 -18.33
CA GLY A 295 -2.03 27.70 -19.14
C GLY A 295 -0.85 27.03 -18.43
N VAL A 296 -0.92 26.80 -17.12
CA VAL A 296 0.07 25.97 -16.39
C VAL A 296 -0.36 24.50 -16.42
N ASP A 297 0.56 23.55 -16.66
CA ASP A 297 0.29 22.12 -16.49
C ASP A 297 0.14 21.76 -15.00
N GLY A 298 -1.06 21.97 -14.47
CA GLY A 298 -1.39 21.65 -13.09
C GLY A 298 -1.35 20.15 -12.77
N TRP A 299 -1.38 19.25 -13.77
CA TRP A 299 -1.12 17.82 -13.53
C TRP A 299 0.37 17.59 -13.30
N GLY A 300 1.22 18.22 -14.09
CA GLY A 300 2.67 18.20 -13.95
C GLY A 300 3.16 18.76 -12.62
N VAL A 301 2.61 19.89 -12.17
CA VAL A 301 2.96 20.48 -10.86
C VAL A 301 2.58 19.55 -9.71
N SER A 302 1.37 18.98 -9.70
CA SER A 302 0.96 18.01 -8.69
C SER A 302 1.85 16.77 -8.70
N LEU A 303 2.13 16.22 -9.89
CA LEU A 303 2.91 15.01 -10.06
C LEU A 303 4.37 15.21 -9.62
N ALA A 304 4.97 16.35 -9.95
CA ALA A 304 6.31 16.71 -9.48
C ALA A 304 6.36 16.86 -7.95
N GLY A 305 5.32 17.44 -7.33
CA GLY A 305 5.20 17.51 -5.86
C GLY A 305 5.03 16.14 -5.19
N LEU A 306 4.16 15.29 -5.75
CA LEU A 306 3.97 13.91 -5.29
C LEU A 306 5.26 13.09 -5.38
N MET A 307 5.98 13.18 -6.50
CA MET A 307 7.25 12.46 -6.68
C MET A 307 8.38 13.07 -5.85
N GLY A 308 8.40 14.38 -5.63
CA GLY A 308 9.30 15.02 -4.68
C GLY A 308 9.15 14.44 -3.27
N MET A 309 7.91 14.25 -2.80
CA MET A 309 7.66 13.56 -1.53
C MET A 309 8.10 12.09 -1.55
N VAL A 310 7.88 11.35 -2.63
CA VAL A 310 8.36 9.97 -2.77
C VAL A 310 9.89 9.89 -2.69
N VAL A 311 10.60 10.82 -3.34
CA VAL A 311 12.07 10.93 -3.27
C VAL A 311 12.52 11.26 -1.84
N VAL A 312 11.92 12.27 -1.19
CA VAL A 312 12.24 12.61 0.20
C VAL A 312 11.97 11.45 1.16
N GLY A 313 10.84 10.76 1.02
CA GLY A 313 10.53 9.53 1.76
C GLY A 313 11.55 8.43 1.51
N GLY A 314 12.01 8.28 0.26
CA GLY A 314 13.10 7.39 -0.14
C GLY A 314 14.43 7.70 0.55
N LEU A 315 14.84 8.97 0.56
CA LEU A 315 16.05 9.43 1.25
C LEU A 315 15.96 9.24 2.78
N ILE A 316 14.78 9.43 3.36
CA ILE A 316 14.52 9.13 4.78
C ILE A 316 14.67 7.63 5.06
N ILE A 317 14.14 6.76 4.18
CA ILE A 317 14.33 5.30 4.30
C ILE A 317 15.82 4.93 4.26
N LEU A 318 16.60 5.52 3.34
CA LEU A 318 18.05 5.32 3.27
C LEU A 318 18.75 5.76 4.57
N ALA A 319 18.41 6.93 5.10
CA ALA A 319 19.01 7.47 6.32
C ALA A 319 18.66 6.64 7.58
N ILE A 320 17.42 6.17 7.69
CA ILE A 320 16.99 5.28 8.77
C ILE A 320 17.69 3.92 8.66
N TYR A 321 17.77 3.35 7.46
CA TYR A 321 18.43 2.06 7.22
C TYR A 321 19.92 2.13 7.58
N TRP A 322 20.62 3.19 7.17
CA TRP A 322 22.00 3.48 7.57
C TRP A 322 22.17 3.59 9.09
N GLY A 323 21.23 4.29 9.76
CA GLY A 323 21.24 4.44 11.22
C GLY A 323 21.04 3.12 11.96
N LEU A 324 20.09 2.29 11.50
CA LEU A 324 19.83 0.94 12.01
C LEU A 324 21.04 0.03 11.80
N GLN A 325 21.62 0.04 10.61
CA GLN A 325 22.75 -0.80 10.24
C GLN A 325 24.02 -0.46 11.05
N ARG A 326 24.26 0.82 11.39
CA ARG A 326 25.41 1.21 12.21
C ARG A 326 25.20 1.07 13.72
N LYS A 327 24.00 1.35 14.24
CA LYS A 327 23.75 1.39 15.70
C LYS A 327 23.12 0.10 16.24
N VAL A 328 22.16 -0.46 15.53
CA VAL A 328 21.28 -1.52 16.03
C VAL A 328 21.76 -2.90 15.60
N VAL A 329 22.12 -3.08 14.32
CA VAL A 329 22.53 -4.39 13.79
C VAL A 329 23.73 -5.00 14.53
N PRO A 330 24.81 -4.27 14.86
CA PRO A 330 25.93 -4.84 15.64
C PRO A 330 25.51 -5.27 17.05
N GLN A 331 24.64 -4.49 17.71
CA GLN A 331 24.14 -4.80 19.06
C GLN A 331 23.23 -6.03 19.06
N VAL A 332 22.43 -6.21 18.01
CA VAL A 332 21.61 -7.42 17.80
C VAL A 332 22.49 -8.63 17.46
N GLN A 333 23.47 -8.48 16.57
CA GLN A 333 24.39 -9.56 16.21
C GLN A 333 25.20 -10.05 17.41
N ASN A 334 25.67 -9.16 18.29
CA ASN A 334 26.36 -9.56 19.53
C ASN A 334 25.43 -10.39 20.43
N LYS A 335 24.19 -9.93 20.69
CA LYS A 335 23.21 -10.68 21.50
C LYS A 335 22.74 -12.01 20.89
N ILE A 336 22.76 -12.14 19.56
CA ILE A 336 22.40 -13.38 18.86
C ILE A 336 23.60 -14.33 18.74
N GLY A 337 24.83 -13.79 18.65
CA GLY A 337 26.09 -14.53 18.59
C GLY A 337 26.28 -15.44 19.80
N ASP A 338 25.99 -14.93 21.01
CA ASP A 338 25.99 -15.71 22.26
C ASP A 338 24.98 -16.87 22.28
N LYS A 339 23.94 -16.83 21.42
CA LYS A 339 22.84 -17.81 21.41
C LYS A 339 22.80 -18.76 20.22
N LYS A 340 23.56 -18.53 19.14
CA LYS A 340 23.48 -19.38 17.93
C LYS A 340 24.72 -19.33 17.02
N LYS A 341 25.66 -20.26 17.23
CA LYS A 341 26.39 -20.89 16.12
C LYS A 341 25.36 -21.60 15.22
N LYS A 342 24.83 -20.94 14.19
CA LYS A 342 23.83 -21.53 13.28
C LYS A 342 24.41 -21.85 11.90
N LYS A 343 24.06 -23.05 11.42
CA LYS A 343 24.40 -23.61 10.11
C LYS A 343 24.25 -22.59 8.96
N SER A 344 25.18 -22.66 8.01
CA SER A 344 25.10 -21.99 6.71
C SER A 344 23.72 -22.21 6.07
N LYS A 345 23.07 -21.13 5.61
CA LYS A 345 21.92 -21.26 4.70
C LYS A 345 22.44 -21.72 3.35
N ALA A 346 21.90 -22.80 2.83
CA ALA A 346 22.16 -23.21 1.45
C ALA A 346 21.76 -22.07 0.50
N LYS A 347 22.68 -21.64 -0.34
CA LYS A 347 22.43 -20.70 -1.44
C LYS A 347 21.75 -21.46 -2.57
N MET A 348 20.42 -21.52 -2.54
CA MET A 348 19.66 -22.13 -3.63
C MET A 348 19.34 -21.09 -4.70
N SER A 349 19.58 -21.47 -5.95
CA SER A 349 19.10 -20.78 -7.14
C SER A 349 17.58 -20.88 -7.25
N VAL A 350 16.97 -20.02 -8.08
CA VAL A 350 15.54 -20.09 -8.40
C VAL A 350 15.19 -21.45 -9.03
N GLY A 351 16.06 -21.98 -9.91
CA GLY A 351 15.88 -23.29 -10.52
C GLY A 351 15.93 -24.45 -9.51
N GLU A 352 16.86 -24.38 -8.54
CA GLU A 352 16.95 -25.37 -7.45
C GLU A 352 15.76 -25.25 -6.49
N SER A 353 15.24 -24.05 -6.30
CA SER A 353 14.03 -23.81 -5.50
C SER A 353 12.77 -24.37 -6.17
N PHE A 354 12.65 -24.24 -7.50
CA PHE A 354 11.57 -24.90 -8.25
C PHE A 354 11.73 -26.43 -8.28
N ALA A 355 12.96 -26.95 -8.44
CA ALA A 355 13.22 -28.39 -8.37
C ALA A 355 12.91 -28.96 -6.97
N PHE A 356 13.22 -28.22 -5.91
CA PHE A 356 12.91 -28.60 -4.51
C PHE A 356 11.41 -28.51 -4.19
N LEU A 357 10.64 -27.66 -4.88
CA LEU A 357 9.18 -27.55 -4.73
C LEU A 357 8.39 -28.51 -5.63
N ALA A 358 9.05 -29.11 -6.62
CA ALA A 358 8.47 -30.09 -7.55
C ALA A 358 8.85 -31.55 -7.22
N ALA A 359 9.59 -31.76 -6.13
CA ALA A 359 10.03 -33.06 -5.59
C ALA A 359 9.26 -33.41 -4.31
#